data_AF-A0A934ICX3-F1
#
_entry.id   AF-A0A934ICX3-F1
#
_cell.length_a   1.000
_cell.length_b   1.000
_cell.length_c   1.000
_cell.angle_alpha   90.00
_cell.angle_beta   90.00
_cell.angle_gamma   90.00
#
_symmetry.space_group_name_H-M   'P 1'
#
loop_
_entity.id
_entity.type
_entity.pdbx_description
1 polymer ?
#
loop_
_entity_poly.entity_id
_entity_poly.type
_entity_poly.pdbx_seq_one_letter_code
_entity_poly.pdbx_strand_id
1 'polypeptide(L)'
;MDKKICSGGGVTLVGGGPCESADIDAALVRAPYLVAADGGADWVRAAGRQPELVLGDMDSISDLARAELPPEALVHIPDQDTTDFEKCLQRISAPLILAVGFLGGRFDHSLAACTTLSRFDGRCILLGREDIVFAVPASLELDLAPGTRVSLYPMARVGGRSEGLEWPIDGLTLEPAGRIGTSNRATGPVRLDFHAPGMLVIVPRGALDRVIAATA
;
A
#
# COMPACT_ATOMS: atom_id res chain seq x y z
N MET A 1 16.21 10.54 -18.49
CA MET A 1 16.79 10.36 -17.14
C MET A 1 15.64 10.05 -16.21
N ASP A 2 15.59 8.84 -15.66
CA ASP A 2 14.56 8.44 -14.70
C ASP A 2 14.70 9.25 -13.42
N LYS A 3 13.86 10.28 -13.27
CA LYS A 3 13.82 11.14 -12.09
C LYS A 3 13.34 10.31 -10.89
N LYS A 4 14.26 9.92 -10.00
CA LYS A 4 13.90 9.43 -8.66
C LYS A 4 13.37 10.58 -7.82
N ILE A 5 12.26 10.35 -7.14
CA ILE A 5 11.62 11.28 -6.22
C ILE A 5 12.04 10.86 -4.81
N CYS A 6 12.85 11.69 -4.17
CA CYS A 6 13.31 11.44 -2.81
C CYS A 6 12.56 12.36 -1.85
N SER A 7 11.83 11.78 -0.92
CA SER A 7 11.20 12.52 0.18
C SER A 7 11.88 12.15 1.51
N GLY A 8 12.24 13.16 2.31
CA GLY A 8 12.75 12.95 3.67
C GLY A 8 11.67 12.54 4.67
N GLY A 9 10.39 12.66 4.30
CA GLY A 9 9.23 12.29 5.11
C GLY A 9 8.27 11.35 4.37
N GLY A 10 7.18 10.96 5.03
CA GLY A 10 6.19 10.06 4.43
C GLY A 10 5.50 10.65 3.19
N VAL A 11 5.18 9.78 2.23
CA VAL A 11 4.46 10.11 0.98
C VAL A 11 3.04 9.58 1.03
N THR A 12 2.05 10.43 0.79
CA THR A 12 0.69 10.00 0.46
C THR A 12 0.62 9.84 -1.06
N LEU A 13 0.40 8.61 -1.52
CA LEU A 13 0.24 8.29 -2.94
C LEU A 13 -1.25 8.04 -3.23
N VAL A 14 -1.86 8.79 -4.14
CA VAL A 14 -3.27 8.65 -4.50
C VAL A 14 -3.39 8.03 -5.90
N GLY A 15 -4.05 6.88 -6.01
CA GLY A 15 -4.36 6.19 -7.26
C GLY A 15 -5.74 6.55 -7.81
N GLY A 16 -6.04 6.07 -9.02
CA GLY A 16 -7.33 6.32 -9.70
C GLY A 16 -8.53 5.50 -9.20
N GLY A 17 -8.32 4.57 -8.28
CA GLY A 17 -9.41 3.78 -7.68
C GLY A 17 -10.25 4.60 -6.69
N PRO A 18 -11.40 4.05 -6.23
CA PRO A 18 -12.32 4.77 -5.37
C PRO A 18 -11.67 5.11 -4.02
N CYS A 19 -11.77 6.38 -3.63
CA CYS A 19 -11.41 6.87 -2.30
C CYS A 19 -12.23 8.11 -1.94
N GLU A 20 -12.32 8.41 -0.64
CA GLU A 20 -12.96 9.64 -0.16
C GLU A 20 -11.90 10.69 0.22
N SER A 21 -12.28 11.97 0.24
CA SER A 21 -11.37 13.04 0.71
C SER A 21 -10.84 12.75 2.13
N ALA A 22 -11.67 12.16 2.99
CA ALA A 22 -11.26 11.74 4.33
C ALA A 22 -10.16 10.68 4.34
N ASP A 23 -10.07 9.82 3.32
CA ASP A 23 -8.98 8.85 3.18
C ASP A 23 -7.65 9.54 2.88
N ILE A 24 -7.68 10.49 1.94
CA ILE A 24 -6.51 11.29 1.55
C ILE A 24 -6.04 12.12 2.76
N ASP A 25 -6.96 12.77 3.46
CA ASP A 25 -6.68 13.58 4.64
C ASP A 25 -6.06 12.75 5.77
N ALA A 26 -6.60 11.56 6.02
CA ALA A 26 -6.07 10.65 7.04
C ALA A 26 -4.64 10.19 6.73
N ALA A 27 -4.31 9.98 5.44
CA ALA A 27 -2.96 9.66 5.01
C ALA A 27 -2.01 10.86 5.15
N LEU A 28 -2.44 12.06 4.75
CA LEU A 28 -1.63 13.28 4.76
C LEU A 28 -1.19 13.73 6.17
N VAL A 29 -1.98 13.44 7.20
CA VAL A 29 -1.59 13.67 8.60
C VAL A 29 -0.30 12.93 8.97
N ARG A 30 -0.05 11.77 8.34
CA ARG A 30 1.09 10.88 8.64
C ARG A 30 2.18 10.96 7.58
N ALA A 31 1.81 11.25 6.34
CA ALA A 31 2.65 11.20 5.16
C ALA A 31 2.37 12.43 4.28
N PRO A 32 2.93 13.61 4.62
CA PRO A 32 2.45 14.89 4.10
C PRO A 32 2.84 15.18 2.64
N TYR A 33 3.79 14.46 2.06
CA TYR A 33 4.20 14.69 0.68
C TYR A 33 3.19 14.04 -0.27
N LEU A 34 2.35 14.84 -0.92
CA LEU A 34 1.24 14.36 -1.74
C LEU A 34 1.66 14.08 -3.17
N VAL A 35 1.47 12.86 -3.63
CA VAL A 35 1.74 12.41 -5.00
C VAL A 35 0.50 11.74 -5.56
N ALA A 36 0.21 11.96 -6.85
CA ALA A 36 -0.85 11.25 -7.55
C ALA A 36 -0.28 10.29 -8.61
N ALA A 37 -0.92 9.15 -8.78
CA ALA A 37 -0.67 8.21 -9.87
C ALA A 37 -1.72 8.42 -10.95
N ASP A 38 -1.32 9.04 -12.06
CA ASP A 38 -2.13 9.38 -13.23
C ASP A 38 -3.52 9.93 -12.86
N GLY A 39 -4.60 9.18 -13.15
CA GLY A 39 -5.99 9.54 -12.80
C GLY A 39 -6.26 9.76 -11.31
N GLY A 40 -5.34 9.40 -10.41
CA GLY A 40 -5.40 9.79 -9.01
C GLY A 40 -5.38 11.32 -8.80
N ALA A 41 -4.89 12.08 -9.78
CA ALA A 41 -4.90 13.55 -9.74
C ALA A 41 -6.34 14.10 -9.70
N ASP A 42 -7.30 13.41 -10.31
CA ASP A 42 -8.71 13.78 -10.25
C ASP A 42 -9.29 13.67 -8.85
N TRP A 43 -8.93 12.64 -8.10
CA TRP A 43 -9.32 12.47 -6.69
C TRP A 43 -8.69 13.54 -5.80
N VAL A 44 -7.41 13.84 -6.01
CA VAL A 44 -6.71 14.90 -5.28
C VAL A 44 -7.39 16.26 -5.52
N ARG A 45 -7.71 16.55 -6.79
CA ARG A 45 -8.42 17.76 -7.18
C ARG A 45 -9.82 17.83 -6.55
N ALA A 46 -10.59 16.75 -6.62
CA ALA A 46 -11.94 16.68 -6.04
C ALA A 46 -11.93 16.88 -4.52
N ALA A 47 -10.84 16.49 -3.85
CA ALA A 47 -10.61 16.78 -2.43
C ALA A 47 -10.17 18.23 -2.14
N GLY A 48 -10.08 19.11 -3.15
CA GLY A 48 -9.65 20.50 -3.01
C GLY A 48 -8.16 20.64 -2.70
N ARG A 49 -7.34 19.65 -3.11
CA ARG A 49 -5.90 19.59 -2.87
C ARG A 49 -5.14 19.67 -4.20
N GLN A 50 -3.84 19.95 -4.11
CA GLN A 50 -2.92 19.93 -5.25
C GLN A 50 -1.77 18.96 -4.94
N PRO A 51 -1.48 17.98 -5.80
CA PRO A 51 -0.34 17.09 -5.62
C PRO A 51 0.96 17.83 -5.95
N GLU A 52 2.04 17.45 -5.28
CA GLU A 52 3.39 17.90 -5.59
C GLU A 52 3.84 17.37 -6.96
N LEU A 53 3.47 16.11 -7.26
CA LEU A 53 3.79 15.43 -8.49
C LEU A 53 2.63 14.52 -8.93
N VAL A 54 2.44 14.39 -10.24
CA VAL A 54 1.64 13.34 -10.87
C VAL A 54 2.59 12.44 -11.67
N LEU A 55 2.51 11.14 -11.47
CA LEU A 55 3.31 10.14 -12.19
C LEU A 55 2.40 9.22 -13.00
N GLY A 56 2.75 8.97 -14.25
CA GLY A 56 2.00 8.09 -15.14
C GLY A 56 2.28 8.42 -16.60
N ASP A 57 1.59 7.76 -17.52
CA ASP A 57 1.59 8.09 -18.96
C ASP A 57 0.61 9.23 -19.31
N MET A 58 -0.17 9.70 -18.32
CA MET A 58 -1.11 10.82 -18.46
C MET A 58 -2.30 10.51 -19.36
N ASP A 59 -2.70 9.23 -19.45
CA ASP A 59 -3.84 8.79 -20.25
C ASP A 59 -5.17 8.78 -19.48
N SER A 60 -5.10 8.67 -18.14
CA SER A 60 -6.26 8.58 -17.26
C SER A 60 -6.53 9.87 -16.48
N ILE A 61 -5.55 10.77 -16.33
CA ILE A 61 -5.77 12.12 -15.79
C ILE A 61 -6.70 12.93 -16.68
N SER A 62 -7.72 13.58 -16.09
CA SER A 62 -8.59 14.46 -16.87
C SER A 62 -7.90 15.75 -17.32
N ASP A 63 -8.36 16.33 -18.44
CA ASP A 63 -7.90 17.64 -18.92
C ASP A 63 -8.06 18.74 -17.87
N LEU A 64 -9.12 18.65 -17.06
CA LEU A 64 -9.39 19.63 -16.00
C LEU A 64 -8.35 19.55 -14.88
N ALA A 65 -8.06 18.35 -14.39
CA ALA A 65 -7.02 18.16 -13.37
C ALA A 65 -5.64 18.51 -13.92
N ARG A 66 -5.35 18.14 -15.17
CA ARG A 66 -4.08 18.44 -15.82
C ARG A 66 -3.85 19.93 -16.02
N ALA A 67 -4.88 20.69 -16.40
CA ALA A 67 -4.78 22.13 -16.65
C ALA A 67 -4.50 22.97 -15.40
N GLU A 68 -4.84 22.47 -14.20
CA GLU A 68 -4.60 23.13 -12.92
C GLU A 68 -3.19 22.88 -12.37
N LEU A 69 -2.41 22.02 -13.02
CA LEU A 69 -1.07 21.63 -12.58
C LEU A 69 0.03 22.29 -13.43
N PRO A 70 1.13 22.72 -12.81
CA PRO A 70 2.27 23.23 -13.57
C PRO A 70 2.95 22.06 -14.33
N PRO A 71 3.50 22.29 -15.54
CA PRO A 71 4.09 21.23 -16.34
C PRO A 71 5.20 20.43 -15.63
N GLU A 72 5.96 21.06 -14.74
CA GLU A 72 7.02 20.44 -13.94
C GLU A 72 6.51 19.45 -12.87
N ALA A 73 5.22 19.53 -12.51
CA ALA A 73 4.58 18.56 -11.62
C ALA A 73 4.21 17.27 -12.36
N LEU A 74 4.10 17.30 -13.70
CA LEU A 74 3.74 16.16 -14.53
C LEU A 74 4.99 15.34 -14.90
N VAL A 75 5.15 14.18 -14.28
CA VAL A 75 6.23 13.24 -14.58
C VAL A 75 5.70 12.17 -15.52
N HIS A 76 5.83 12.44 -16.82
CA HIS A 76 5.40 11.52 -17.87
C HIS A 76 6.31 10.28 -17.96
N ILE A 77 5.70 9.10 -17.88
CA ILE A 77 6.34 7.78 -17.89
C ILE A 77 5.65 6.94 -18.97
N PRO A 78 6.23 6.84 -20.18
CA PRO A 78 5.56 6.21 -21.33
C PRO A 78 5.52 4.67 -21.27
N ASP A 79 6.04 4.05 -20.20
CA ASP A 79 6.05 2.61 -20.03
C ASP A 79 4.62 2.06 -19.98
N GLN A 80 4.34 1.03 -20.78
CA GLN A 80 3.05 0.36 -20.87
C GLN A 80 3.07 -1.05 -20.29
N ASP A 81 4.26 -1.55 -19.91
CA ASP A 81 4.42 -2.90 -19.37
C ASP A 81 4.19 -2.95 -17.85
N THR A 82 4.13 -1.80 -17.18
CA THR A 82 3.92 -1.67 -15.74
C THR A 82 2.68 -0.84 -15.40
N THR A 83 2.06 -1.14 -14.27
CA THR A 83 0.92 -0.34 -13.75
C THR A 83 1.40 0.99 -13.17
N ASP A 84 0.55 2.01 -13.10
CA ASP A 84 0.95 3.30 -12.51
C ASP A 84 1.38 3.19 -11.05
N PHE A 85 0.80 2.26 -10.30
CA PHE A 85 1.27 1.96 -8.94
C PHE A 85 2.72 1.49 -8.94
N GLU A 86 3.07 0.57 -9.83
CA GLU A 86 4.45 0.10 -9.99
C GLU A 86 5.38 1.22 -10.48
N LYS A 87 4.96 2.01 -11.49
CA LYS A 87 5.71 3.18 -11.96
C LYS A 87 6.04 4.14 -10.82
N CYS A 88 5.09 4.35 -9.91
CA CYS A 88 5.25 5.19 -8.71
C CYS A 88 6.23 4.56 -7.71
N LEU A 89 6.03 3.31 -7.30
CA LEU A 89 6.89 2.66 -6.30
C LEU A 89 8.34 2.52 -6.78
N GLN A 90 8.58 2.34 -8.09
CA GLN A 90 9.93 2.30 -8.64
C GLN A 90 10.65 3.66 -8.61
N ARG A 91 9.90 4.77 -8.52
CA ARG A 91 10.44 6.14 -8.59
C ARG A 91 10.43 6.87 -7.26
N ILE A 92 9.55 6.49 -6.34
CA ILE A 92 9.42 7.12 -5.02
C ILE A 92 10.34 6.41 -4.02
N SER A 93 11.26 7.17 -3.45
CA SER A 93 12.09 6.77 -2.31
C SER A 93 11.66 7.58 -1.09
N ALA A 94 11.01 6.92 -0.14
CA ALA A 94 10.48 7.54 1.07
C ALA A 94 10.54 6.57 2.26
N PRO A 95 10.63 7.07 3.50
CA PRO A 95 10.60 6.24 4.70
C PRO A 95 9.25 5.55 4.94
N LEU A 96 8.17 6.03 4.32
CA LEU A 96 6.82 5.47 4.37
C LEU A 96 6.02 5.95 3.16
N ILE A 97 5.28 5.06 2.53
CA ILE A 97 4.27 5.37 1.51
C ILE A 97 2.91 4.91 2.03
N LEU A 98 1.95 5.83 2.15
CA LEU A 98 0.54 5.52 2.39
C LEU A 98 -0.21 5.66 1.08
N ALA A 99 -0.67 4.54 0.54
CA ALA A 99 -1.25 4.48 -0.80
C ALA A 99 -2.78 4.36 -0.71
N VAL A 100 -3.50 5.35 -1.21
CA VAL A 100 -4.96 5.46 -1.19
C VAL A 100 -5.48 5.29 -2.62
N GLY A 101 -6.65 4.68 -2.81
CA GLY A 101 -7.24 4.51 -4.15
C GLY A 101 -6.59 3.40 -5.00
N PHE A 102 -5.94 2.42 -4.35
CA PHE A 102 -5.39 1.22 -5.02
C PHE A 102 -6.17 -0.06 -4.72
N LEU A 103 -7.25 0.03 -3.94
CA LEU A 103 -8.11 -1.10 -3.54
C LEU A 103 -9.59 -0.74 -3.76
N GLY A 104 -10.45 -1.76 -3.88
CA GLY A 104 -11.92 -1.61 -3.83
C GLY A 104 -12.60 -1.15 -5.13
N GLY A 105 -11.83 -0.80 -6.16
CA GLY A 105 -12.32 -0.51 -7.51
C GLY A 105 -12.33 -1.74 -8.41
N ARG A 106 -11.78 -1.61 -9.62
CA ARG A 106 -11.56 -2.76 -10.51
C ARG A 106 -10.68 -3.81 -9.80
N PHE A 107 -11.11 -5.06 -9.86
CA PHE A 107 -10.47 -6.13 -9.09
C PHE A 107 -9.07 -6.48 -9.61
N ASP A 108 -8.86 -6.45 -10.92
CA ASP A 108 -7.56 -6.63 -11.57
C ASP A 108 -6.53 -5.60 -11.08
N HIS A 109 -6.92 -4.33 -10.95
CA HIS A 109 -6.05 -3.29 -10.39
C HIS A 109 -5.67 -3.58 -8.92
N SER A 110 -6.64 -4.05 -8.12
CA SER A 110 -6.38 -4.41 -6.72
C SER A 110 -5.39 -5.58 -6.62
N LEU A 111 -5.54 -6.60 -7.47
CA LEU A 111 -4.60 -7.73 -7.55
C LEU A 111 -3.21 -7.29 -8.03
N ALA A 112 -3.14 -6.39 -9.02
CA ALA A 112 -1.88 -5.84 -9.51
C ALA A 112 -1.17 -5.01 -8.44
N ALA A 113 -1.91 -4.25 -7.63
CA ALA A 113 -1.37 -3.52 -6.48
C ALA A 113 -0.79 -4.47 -5.43
N CYS A 114 -1.52 -5.53 -5.05
CA CYS A 114 -1.02 -6.57 -4.13
C CYS A 114 0.22 -7.29 -4.68
N THR A 115 0.23 -7.60 -5.98
CA THR A 115 1.38 -8.23 -6.65
C THR A 115 2.61 -7.33 -6.58
N THR A 116 2.45 -6.05 -6.93
CA THR A 116 3.52 -5.06 -6.89
C THR A 116 4.04 -4.85 -5.47
N LEU A 117 3.13 -4.75 -4.50
CA LEU A 117 3.46 -4.58 -3.09
C LEU A 117 4.28 -5.76 -2.56
N SER A 118 3.95 -6.99 -2.95
CA SER A 118 4.62 -8.21 -2.45
C SER A 118 6.11 -8.34 -2.82
N ARG A 119 6.55 -7.60 -3.85
CA ARG A 119 7.95 -7.55 -4.34
C ARG A 119 8.62 -6.21 -4.08
N PHE A 120 7.93 -5.27 -3.43
CA PHE A 120 8.46 -3.94 -3.17
C PHE A 120 9.41 -3.98 -1.97
N ASP A 121 10.69 -3.64 -2.21
CA ASP A 121 11.73 -3.57 -1.18
C ASP A 121 11.70 -2.21 -0.45
N GLY A 122 10.53 -1.87 0.07
CA GLY A 122 10.27 -0.60 0.72
C GLY A 122 8.99 -0.64 1.52
N ARG A 123 8.73 0.45 2.22
CA ARG A 123 7.63 0.51 3.17
C ARG A 123 6.40 1.18 2.57
N CYS A 124 5.44 0.37 2.14
CA CYS A 124 4.17 0.84 1.60
C CYS A 124 2.99 0.16 2.29
N ILE A 125 1.97 0.94 2.62
CA ILE A 125 0.70 0.46 3.19
C ILE A 125 -0.42 0.92 2.27
N LEU A 126 -1.19 -0.02 1.71
CA LEU A 126 -2.41 0.28 0.97
C LEU A 126 -3.54 0.53 1.96
N LEU A 127 -4.24 1.65 1.81
CA LEU A 127 -5.40 2.03 2.61
C LEU A 127 -6.66 1.70 1.82
N GLY A 128 -7.37 0.65 2.25
CA GLY A 128 -8.74 0.37 1.83
C GLY A 128 -9.76 0.95 2.81
N ARG A 129 -11.04 0.85 2.46
CA ARG A 129 -12.14 1.35 3.32
C ARG A 129 -12.19 0.64 4.68
N GLU A 130 -12.10 -0.68 4.68
CA GLU A 130 -12.22 -1.50 5.91
C GLU A 130 -10.88 -2.02 6.42
N ASP A 131 -9.95 -2.30 5.50
CA ASP A 131 -8.68 -2.96 5.78
C ASP A 131 -7.51 -2.13 5.26
N ILE A 132 -6.35 -2.36 5.86
CA ILE A 132 -5.06 -1.99 5.29
C ILE A 132 -4.30 -3.25 4.88
N VAL A 133 -3.48 -3.11 3.83
CA VAL A 133 -2.67 -4.19 3.27
C VAL A 133 -1.22 -3.73 3.17
N PHE A 134 -0.28 -4.55 3.63
CA PHE A 134 1.14 -4.26 3.51
C PHE A 134 1.94 -5.56 3.31
N ALA A 135 3.07 -5.46 2.62
CA ALA A 135 4.04 -6.55 2.57
C ALA A 135 4.78 -6.60 3.90
N VAL A 136 4.84 -7.78 4.51
CA VAL A 136 5.46 -7.93 5.82
C VAL A 136 6.98 -8.03 5.68
N PRO A 137 7.76 -7.35 6.55
CA PRO A 137 9.18 -7.64 6.68
C PRO A 137 9.42 -9.06 7.21
N ALA A 138 10.69 -9.47 7.27
CA ALA A 138 11.07 -10.80 7.75
C ALA A 138 10.59 -11.08 9.19
N SER A 139 10.49 -10.04 10.03
CA SER A 139 9.96 -10.12 11.39
C SER A 139 9.09 -8.90 11.68
N LEU A 140 7.95 -9.10 12.32
CA LEU A 140 7.01 -8.04 12.68
C LEU A 140 6.37 -8.34 14.04
N GLU A 141 6.32 -7.33 14.90
CA GLU A 141 5.52 -7.37 16.13
C GLU A 141 4.41 -6.32 16.05
N LEU A 142 3.16 -6.74 16.27
CA LEU A 142 1.99 -5.88 16.28
C LEU A 142 1.27 -5.98 17.62
N ASP A 143 1.17 -4.86 18.33
CA ASP A 143 0.36 -4.76 19.55
C ASP A 143 -1.13 -4.66 19.21
N LEU A 144 -1.77 -5.81 18.97
CA LEU A 144 -3.18 -5.92 18.61
C LEU A 144 -4.04 -6.32 19.81
N ALA A 145 -5.27 -5.81 19.83
CA ALA A 145 -6.26 -6.26 20.80
C ALA A 145 -6.70 -7.70 20.48
N PRO A 146 -6.94 -8.55 21.50
CA PRO A 146 -7.56 -9.85 21.30
C PRO A 146 -8.87 -9.72 20.50
N GLY A 147 -9.10 -10.61 19.54
CA GLY A 147 -10.24 -10.52 18.64
C GLY A 147 -9.98 -9.81 17.31
N THR A 148 -8.88 -9.05 17.20
CA THR A 148 -8.54 -8.35 15.95
C THR A 148 -8.28 -9.36 14.83
N ARG A 149 -8.93 -9.17 13.67
CA ARG A 149 -8.68 -9.98 12.48
C ARG A 149 -7.25 -9.75 11.99
N VAL A 150 -6.54 -10.84 11.71
CA VAL A 150 -5.23 -10.83 11.05
C VAL A 150 -5.30 -11.83 9.91
N SER A 151 -5.14 -11.38 8.66
CA SER A 151 -5.04 -12.30 7.53
C SER A 151 -3.63 -12.29 6.97
N LEU A 152 -3.06 -13.48 6.81
CA LEU A 152 -1.77 -13.72 6.19
C LEU A 152 -2.02 -14.30 4.79
N TYR A 153 -1.82 -13.47 3.77
CA TYR A 153 -2.07 -13.86 2.38
C TYR A 153 -0.74 -14.07 1.63
N PRO A 154 -0.36 -15.31 1.30
CA PRO A 154 0.87 -15.58 0.58
C PRO A 154 0.73 -15.20 -0.90
N MET A 155 1.69 -14.42 -1.39
CA MET A 155 1.92 -14.11 -2.81
C MET A 155 3.05 -14.96 -3.40
N ALA A 156 3.81 -15.65 -2.56
CA ALA A 156 4.80 -16.65 -2.89
C ALA A 156 4.70 -17.84 -1.92
N ARG A 157 5.50 -18.90 -2.15
CA ARG A 157 5.63 -20.00 -1.19
C ARG A 157 6.44 -19.50 0.02
N VAL A 158 5.78 -19.37 1.16
CA VAL A 158 6.35 -18.80 2.40
C VAL A 158 6.03 -19.70 3.58
N GLY A 159 7.02 -19.98 4.41
CA GLY A 159 6.85 -20.56 5.75
C GLY A 159 7.20 -19.53 6.82
N GLY A 160 6.77 -19.79 8.05
CA GLY A 160 7.06 -18.89 9.16
C GLY A 160 6.65 -19.46 10.51
N ARG A 161 6.69 -18.57 11.51
CA ARG A 161 6.25 -18.81 12.89
C ARG A 161 5.38 -17.66 13.35
N SER A 162 4.51 -17.94 14.31
CA SER A 162 3.67 -16.90 14.89
C SER A 162 3.39 -17.12 16.35
N GLU A 163 3.42 -16.04 17.12
CA GLU A 163 2.88 -15.99 18.47
C GLU A 163 1.70 -15.01 18.51
N GLY A 164 0.75 -15.23 19.43
CA GLY A 164 -0.41 -14.36 19.57
C GLY A 164 -1.48 -14.49 18.48
N LEU A 165 -1.40 -15.50 17.60
CA LEU A 165 -2.48 -15.88 16.68
C LEU A 165 -3.29 -17.05 17.25
N GLU A 166 -4.61 -17.03 17.01
CA GLU A 166 -5.52 -18.13 17.35
C GLU A 166 -5.11 -19.43 16.64
N TRP A 167 -4.73 -19.32 15.36
CA TRP A 167 -4.22 -20.44 14.57
C TRP A 167 -2.75 -20.20 14.22
N PRO A 168 -1.80 -20.75 14.98
CA PRO A 168 -0.37 -20.57 14.72
C PRO A 168 0.07 -21.11 13.36
N ILE A 169 1.09 -20.50 12.76
CA ILE A 169 1.62 -20.90 11.45
C ILE A 169 2.89 -21.77 11.50
N ASP A 170 3.38 -22.08 12.70
CA ASP A 170 4.60 -22.88 12.91
C ASP A 170 4.55 -24.21 12.14
N GLY A 171 5.57 -24.44 11.32
CA GLY A 171 5.70 -25.65 10.49
C GLY A 171 4.76 -25.69 9.28
N LEU A 172 3.93 -24.67 9.06
CA LEU A 172 3.11 -24.57 7.86
C LEU A 172 3.90 -24.01 6.68
N THR A 173 3.55 -24.48 5.48
CA THR A 173 3.87 -23.78 4.24
C THR A 173 2.59 -23.14 3.71
N LEU A 174 2.67 -21.83 3.45
CA LEU A 174 1.62 -21.03 2.85
C LEU A 174 2.01 -20.70 1.41
N GLU A 175 1.07 -20.79 0.47
CA GLU A 175 1.31 -20.47 -0.94
C GLU A 175 0.01 -20.10 -1.68
N PRO A 176 0.07 -19.26 -2.74
CA PRO A 176 -1.13 -18.76 -3.42
C PRO A 176 -2.11 -19.84 -3.90
N ALA A 177 -1.57 -20.95 -4.43
CA ALA A 177 -2.33 -22.08 -4.96
C ALA A 177 -2.56 -23.19 -3.92
N GLY A 178 -2.23 -22.95 -2.65
CA GLY A 178 -2.28 -23.94 -1.58
C GLY A 178 -2.93 -23.40 -0.32
N ARG A 179 -2.26 -23.60 0.81
CA ARG A 179 -2.77 -23.12 2.11
C ARG A 179 -2.55 -21.61 2.22
N ILE A 180 -3.60 -20.90 2.63
CA ILE A 180 -3.56 -19.48 2.97
C ILE A 180 -3.93 -19.27 4.45
N GLY A 181 -3.56 -18.13 5.03
CA GLY A 181 -3.81 -17.79 6.44
C GLY A 181 -4.85 -16.69 6.63
N THR A 182 -5.93 -16.71 5.84
CA THR A 182 -6.97 -15.67 5.88
C THR A 182 -7.90 -15.80 7.07
N SER A 183 -8.38 -14.67 7.58
CA SER A 183 -9.35 -14.59 8.70
C SER A 183 -8.85 -15.24 10.00
N ASN A 184 -7.53 -15.18 10.26
CA ASN A 184 -6.97 -15.47 11.57
C ASN A 184 -7.36 -14.37 12.57
N ARG A 185 -7.06 -14.59 13.84
CA ARG A 185 -7.45 -13.69 14.92
C ARG A 185 -6.31 -13.55 15.93
N ALA A 186 -6.03 -12.33 16.33
CA ALA A 186 -5.11 -12.05 17.41
C ALA A 186 -5.69 -12.52 18.75
N THR A 187 -4.88 -13.16 19.58
CA THR A 187 -5.17 -13.46 20.99
C THR A 187 -4.53 -12.44 21.94
N GLY A 188 -3.78 -11.48 21.40
CA GLY A 188 -3.04 -10.42 22.08
C GLY A 188 -2.01 -9.81 21.13
N PRO A 189 -0.87 -9.29 21.64
CA PRO A 189 0.26 -8.92 20.81
C PRO A 189 0.68 -10.07 19.89
N VAL A 190 0.85 -9.78 18.60
CA VAL A 190 1.17 -10.76 17.57
C VAL A 190 2.62 -10.59 17.16
N ARG A 191 3.38 -11.69 17.16
CA ARG A 191 4.71 -11.75 16.56
C ARG A 191 4.69 -12.67 15.36
N LEU A 192 5.23 -12.21 14.25
CA LEU A 192 5.32 -12.95 13.00
C LEU A 192 6.77 -12.99 12.53
N ASP A 193 7.28 -14.17 12.22
CA ASP A 193 8.60 -14.37 11.66
C ASP A 193 8.48 -15.21 10.39
N PHE A 194 8.96 -14.70 9.25
CA PHE A 194 8.85 -15.35 7.94
C PHE A 194 10.22 -15.74 7.40
N HIS A 195 10.29 -16.93 6.77
CA HIS A 195 11.54 -17.46 6.24
C HIS A 195 11.89 -16.91 4.84
N ALA A 196 10.95 -16.24 4.18
CA ALA A 196 11.10 -15.67 2.84
C ALA A 196 10.09 -14.52 2.62
N PRO A 197 10.38 -13.56 1.72
CA PRO A 197 9.43 -12.49 1.35
C PRO A 197 8.23 -13.04 0.58
N GLY A 198 7.25 -12.17 0.32
CA GLY A 198 6.05 -12.51 -0.46
C GLY A 198 4.83 -12.86 0.40
N MET A 199 4.78 -12.38 1.63
CA MET A 199 3.59 -12.45 2.48
C MET A 199 2.95 -11.07 2.61
N LEU A 200 1.65 -10.97 2.37
CA LEU A 200 0.86 -9.79 2.69
C LEU A 200 0.16 -9.98 4.03
N VAL A 201 0.16 -8.93 4.84
CA VAL A 201 -0.65 -8.87 6.07
C VAL A 201 -1.81 -7.92 5.82
N ILE A 202 -3.01 -8.39 6.15
CA ILE A 202 -4.26 -7.63 6.05
C ILE A 202 -4.89 -7.56 7.43
N VAL A 203 -5.07 -6.34 7.92
CA VAL A 203 -5.67 -6.05 9.23
C VAL A 203 -6.69 -4.92 9.10
N PRO A 204 -7.66 -4.81 10.03
CA PRO A 204 -8.62 -3.71 10.02
C PRO A 204 -7.92 -2.35 9.99
N ARG A 205 -8.53 -1.40 9.28
CA ARG A 205 -7.97 -0.06 9.08
C ARG A 205 -7.64 0.67 10.38
N GLY A 206 -8.37 0.40 11.46
CA GLY A 206 -8.10 0.95 12.80
C GLY A 206 -6.74 0.56 13.39
N ALA A 207 -6.03 -0.42 12.80
CA ALA A 207 -4.68 -0.80 13.19
C ALA A 207 -3.57 0.03 12.51
N LEU A 208 -3.90 1.01 11.66
CA LEU A 208 -2.93 1.77 10.86
C LEU A 208 -1.76 2.33 11.67
N ASP A 209 -2.02 3.04 12.77
CA ASP A 209 -0.95 3.64 13.57
C ASP A 209 -0.02 2.60 14.21
N ARG A 210 -0.56 1.44 14.57
CA ARG A 210 0.23 0.31 15.10
C ARG A 210 1.10 -0.31 14.01
N VAL A 211 0.54 -0.50 12.82
CA VAL A 211 1.30 -0.98 11.66
C VAL A 211 2.40 0.03 11.29
N ILE A 212 2.11 1.33 11.34
CA ILE A 212 3.12 2.36 11.12
C ILE A 212 4.20 2.28 12.22
N ALA A 213 3.87 2.16 13.49
CA ALA A 213 4.90 2.03 14.52
C ALA A 213 5.78 0.77 14.34
N ALA A 214 5.16 -0.36 13.96
CA ALA A 214 5.82 -1.66 13.85
C ALA A 214 6.68 -1.86 12.60
N THR A 215 6.48 -1.02 11.56
CA THR A 215 7.21 -1.12 10.28
C THR A 215 8.25 -0.02 10.09
N ALA A 216 8.50 0.78 11.13
CA ALA A 216 9.43 1.91 11.11
C ALA A 216 10.90 1.47 11.23
#